data_AF-A0A822YEM0-F1
#
_entry.id   AF-A0A822YEM0-F1
#
_cell.length_a   1.000
_cell.length_b   1.000
_cell.length_c   1.000
_cell.angle_alpha   90.00
_cell.angle_beta   90.00
_cell.angle_gamma   90.00
#
_symmetry.space_group_name_H-M   'P 1'
#
loop_
_entity.id
_entity.type
_entity.pdbx_description
1 polymer ?
#
loop_
_entity_poly.entity_id
_entity_poly.type
_entity_poly.pdbx_seq_one_letter_code
_entity_poly.pdbx_strand_id
1 'polypeptide(L)'
;MACAASPHHLMAVRQAYCSLYDCSLEEDITSNVTPPVRKLLVGLVSSYRYDREVVEEIVAKSEASKLRDAIERKQLDDDDLVWILSTRNVFQLRATFERYRETYGNPIDEHIKRCGTGNLESILRIVVWCIGSPEKHFAEVTIHGHIERIALPSYG
;
A
#
# COMPACT_ATOMS: atom_id res chain seq x y z
N MET A 1 -8.96 -0.36 -0.52
CA MET A 1 -9.69 0.24 -1.67
C MET A 1 -8.77 1.00 -2.64
N ALA A 2 -7.91 1.94 -2.22
CA ALA A 2 -7.07 2.72 -3.15
C ALA A 2 -6.01 1.92 -3.94
N CYS A 3 -5.48 0.83 -3.38
CA CYS A 3 -4.36 0.09 -3.96
C CYS A 3 -4.75 -0.97 -5.02
N ALA A 4 -6.03 -1.32 -5.10
CA ALA A 4 -6.57 -2.37 -5.99
C ALA A 4 -7.65 -1.84 -6.94
N ALA A 5 -7.92 -0.53 -6.92
CA ALA A 5 -8.94 0.11 -7.73
C ALA A 5 -8.34 0.61 -9.05
N SER A 6 -9.10 0.48 -10.15
CA SER A 6 -8.80 1.18 -11.40
C SER A 6 -8.64 2.69 -11.13
N PRO A 7 -7.75 3.41 -11.84
CA PRO A 7 -7.60 4.85 -11.70
C PRO A 7 -8.92 5.61 -11.81
N HIS A 8 -9.84 5.14 -12.66
CA HIS A 8 -11.18 5.69 -12.81
C HIS A 8 -12.05 5.52 -11.56
N HIS A 9 -11.93 4.39 -10.86
CA HIS A 9 -12.66 4.15 -9.63
C HIS A 9 -12.17 5.06 -8.51
N LEU A 10 -10.84 5.26 -8.37
CA LEU A 10 -10.30 6.18 -7.37
C LEU A 10 -10.73 7.63 -7.64
N MET A 11 -10.74 8.05 -8.91
CA MET A 11 -11.30 9.37 -9.28
C MET A 11 -12.78 9.50 -8.89
N ALA A 12 -13.60 8.48 -9.17
CA ALA A 12 -15.01 8.49 -8.81
C ALA A 12 -15.21 8.58 -7.28
N VAL A 13 -14.38 7.88 -6.50
CA VAL A 13 -14.40 7.98 -5.02
C VAL A 13 -14.04 9.38 -4.56
N ARG A 14 -12.99 10.00 -5.12
CA ARG A 14 -12.60 11.38 -4.78
C ARG A 14 -13.71 12.37 -5.09
N GLN A 15 -14.32 12.26 -6.27
CA GLN A 15 -15.42 13.13 -6.69
C GLN A 15 -16.65 12.97 -5.79
N ALA A 16 -17.02 11.72 -5.45
CA ALA A 16 -18.11 11.44 -4.53
C ALA A 16 -17.83 11.99 -3.13
N TYR A 17 -16.61 11.83 -2.63
CA TYR A 17 -16.20 12.34 -1.32
C TYR A 17 -16.30 13.87 -1.26
N CYS A 18 -15.72 14.58 -2.23
CA CYS A 18 -15.81 16.05 -2.30
C CYS A 18 -17.26 16.53 -2.35
N SER A 19 -18.14 15.79 -3.05
CA SER A 19 -19.57 16.16 -3.16
C SER A 19 -20.36 15.93 -1.86
N LEU A 20 -19.89 15.05 -0.97
CA LEU A 20 -20.58 14.69 0.27
C LEU A 20 -20.09 15.48 1.49
N TYR A 21 -18.82 15.89 1.51
CA TYR A 21 -18.15 16.44 2.69
C TYR A 21 -17.60 17.86 2.51
N ASP A 22 -17.80 18.47 1.34
CA ASP A 22 -17.31 19.83 1.00
C ASP A 22 -15.80 20.05 1.20
N CYS A 23 -15.02 18.96 1.28
CA CYS A 23 -13.56 18.95 1.36
C CYS A 23 -12.98 17.80 0.55
N SER A 24 -11.70 17.91 0.20
CA SER A 24 -11.00 16.85 -0.51
C SER A 24 -10.62 15.70 0.43
N LEU A 25 -10.57 14.48 -0.12
CA LEU A 25 -10.11 13.29 0.63
C LEU A 25 -8.66 13.47 1.14
N GLU A 26 -7.83 14.18 0.38
CA GLU A 26 -6.45 14.52 0.74
C GLU A 26 -6.38 15.51 1.89
N GLU A 27 -7.24 16.54 1.88
CA GLU A 27 -7.33 17.54 2.95
C GLU A 27 -7.78 16.89 4.27
N ASP A 28 -8.77 16.01 4.21
CA ASP A 28 -9.27 15.28 5.37
C ASP A 28 -8.20 14.35 5.96
N ILE A 29 -7.50 13.57 5.12
CA ILE A 29 -6.38 12.74 5.55
C ILE A 29 -5.26 13.59 6.16
N THR A 30 -4.95 14.74 5.54
CA THR A 30 -3.91 15.64 6.03
C THR A 30 -4.25 16.23 7.39
N SER A 31 -5.53 16.44 7.67
CA SER A 31 -5.99 17.01 8.94
C SER A 31 -6.12 15.95 10.05
N ASN A 32 -6.54 14.73 9.71
CA ASN A 32 -6.93 13.71 10.70
C ASN A 32 -5.91 12.58 10.92
N VAL A 33 -4.98 12.35 9.99
CA VAL A 33 -3.99 11.26 10.12
C VAL A 33 -2.66 11.81 10.57
N THR A 34 -1.94 11.15 11.49
CA THR A 34 -0.61 11.58 11.92
C THR A 34 0.51 11.08 10.99
N PRO A 35 1.61 11.83 10.81
CA PRO A 35 2.84 11.29 10.21
C PRO A 35 3.39 10.13 11.05
N PRO A 36 4.08 9.14 10.45
CA PRO A 36 4.41 9.04 9.02
C PRO A 36 3.30 8.47 8.13
N VAL A 37 2.24 7.88 8.71
CA VAL A 37 1.15 7.22 7.97
C VAL A 37 0.45 8.17 6.99
N ARG A 38 0.26 9.43 7.37
CA ARG A 38 -0.30 10.49 6.51
C ARG A 38 0.38 10.54 5.14
N LYS A 39 1.71 10.52 5.11
CA LYS A 39 2.51 10.68 3.88
C LYS A 39 2.19 9.58 2.86
N LEU A 40 2.14 8.34 3.34
CA LEU A 40 1.79 7.18 2.52
C LEU A 40 0.33 7.27 2.03
N LEU A 41 -0.62 7.55 2.93
CA LEU A 41 -2.04 7.60 2.56
C LEU A 41 -2.32 8.70 1.54
N VAL A 42 -1.78 9.90 1.75
CA VAL A 42 -1.90 11.02 0.79
C VAL A 42 -1.34 10.63 -0.57
N GLY A 43 -0.15 9.99 -0.61
CA GLY A 43 0.44 9.50 -1.86
C GLY A 43 -0.46 8.51 -2.59
N LEU A 44 -1.05 7.55 -1.87
CA LEU A 44 -1.93 6.54 -2.44
C LEU A 44 -3.24 7.14 -2.99
N VAL A 45 -3.91 7.99 -2.22
CA VAL A 45 -5.20 8.56 -2.64
C VAL A 45 -5.07 9.64 -3.72
N SER A 46 -3.94 10.33 -3.77
CA SER A 46 -3.68 11.35 -4.79
C SER A 46 -3.27 10.75 -6.13
N SER A 47 -2.95 9.45 -6.17
CA SER A 47 -2.40 8.79 -7.36
C SER A 47 -3.41 8.70 -8.51
N TYR A 48 -2.89 8.85 -9.73
CA TYR A 48 -3.60 8.54 -10.97
C TYR A 48 -2.70 7.67 -11.83
N ARG A 49 -2.72 6.35 -11.54
CA ARG A 49 -1.77 5.41 -12.11
C ARG A 49 -2.08 5.15 -13.58
N TYR A 50 -1.04 4.97 -14.37
CA TYR A 50 -1.19 4.55 -15.76
C TYR A 50 -1.74 3.11 -15.81
N ASP A 51 -2.81 2.85 -16.56
CA ASP A 51 -3.50 1.54 -16.57
C ASP A 51 -3.10 0.62 -17.73
N ARG A 52 -1.97 0.90 -18.41
CA ARG A 52 -1.44 -0.03 -19.41
C ARG A 52 -0.40 -0.95 -18.80
N GLU A 53 -0.38 -2.17 -19.30
CA GLU A 53 0.60 -3.20 -19.01
C GLU A 53 1.96 -2.86 -19.68
N VAL A 54 2.61 -1.83 -19.17
CA VAL A 54 3.97 -1.44 -19.56
C VAL A 54 4.88 -1.66 -18.37
N VAL A 55 5.84 -2.55 -18.56
CA VAL A 55 6.82 -2.94 -17.55
C VAL A 55 8.23 -2.69 -18.07
N GLU A 56 9.01 -1.96 -17.28
CA GLU A 56 10.42 -1.70 -17.53
C GLU A 56 11.26 -2.49 -16.52
N GLU A 57 11.91 -3.53 -17.03
CA GLU A 57 12.68 -4.48 -16.23
C GLU A 57 13.87 -3.83 -15.48
N ILE A 58 14.58 -2.91 -16.13
CA ILE A 58 15.70 -2.19 -15.53
C ILE A 58 15.21 -1.33 -14.35
N VAL A 59 14.05 -0.69 -14.53
CA VAL A 59 13.41 0.11 -13.48
C VAL A 59 12.96 -0.79 -12.33
N ALA A 60 12.35 -1.95 -12.61
CA ALA A 60 11.90 -2.90 -11.58
C ALA A 60 13.06 -3.37 -10.70
N LYS A 61 14.22 -3.67 -11.29
CA LYS A 61 15.43 -4.04 -10.53
C LYS A 61 15.96 -2.90 -9.67
N SER A 62 16.03 -1.69 -10.24
CA SER A 62 16.51 -0.51 -9.51
C SER A 62 15.59 -0.18 -8.33
N GLU A 63 14.28 -0.25 -8.54
CA GLU A 63 13.28 0.01 -7.50
C GLU A 63 13.26 -1.06 -6.42
N ALA A 64 13.44 -2.33 -6.79
CA ALA A 64 13.59 -3.41 -5.81
C ALA A 64 14.77 -3.14 -4.86
N SER A 65 15.90 -2.62 -5.38
CA SER A 65 17.04 -2.23 -4.56
C SER A 65 16.75 -1.03 -3.66
N LYS A 66 16.07 -0.01 -4.16
CA LYS A 66 15.67 1.15 -3.35
C LYS A 66 14.74 0.75 -2.20
N LEU A 67 13.75 -0.10 -2.50
CA LEU A 67 12.84 -0.63 -1.49
C LEU A 67 13.61 -1.43 -0.43
N ARG A 68 14.58 -2.25 -0.85
CA ARG A 68 15.42 -3.03 0.06
C ARG A 68 16.19 -2.12 1.01
N ASP A 69 16.89 -1.13 0.47
CA ASP A 69 17.72 -0.21 1.25
C ASP A 69 16.90 0.55 2.29
N ALA A 70 15.73 1.07 1.91
CA ALA A 70 14.83 1.77 2.82
C ALA A 70 14.34 0.86 3.96
N ILE A 71 13.95 -0.39 3.64
CA ILE A 71 13.47 -1.36 4.62
C ILE A 71 14.59 -1.80 5.58
N GLU A 72 15.81 -2.04 5.08
CA GLU A 72 16.95 -2.41 5.93
C GLU A 72 17.36 -1.29 6.89
N ARG A 73 17.27 -0.03 6.43
CA ARG A 73 17.48 1.16 7.27
C ARG A 73 16.33 1.44 8.24
N LYS A 74 15.24 0.65 8.17
CA LYS A 74 13.99 0.84 8.93
C LYS A 74 13.32 2.19 8.66
N GLN A 75 13.56 2.77 7.49
CA GLN A 75 12.99 4.03 7.02
C GLN A 75 11.76 3.72 6.16
N LEU A 76 10.69 3.26 6.81
CA LEU A 76 9.46 2.86 6.12
C LEU A 76 8.66 4.04 5.55
N ASP A 77 9.04 5.27 5.90
CA ASP A 77 8.48 6.52 5.40
C ASP A 77 9.41 7.24 4.41
N ASP A 78 10.46 6.55 3.95
CA ASP A 78 11.39 7.04 2.93
C ASP A 78 10.68 7.54 1.67
N ASP A 79 11.19 8.63 1.09
CA ASP A 79 10.57 9.28 -0.07
C ASP A 79 10.50 8.37 -1.29
N ASP A 80 11.57 7.62 -1.58
CA ASP A 80 11.59 6.70 -2.72
C ASP A 80 10.60 5.55 -2.48
N LEU A 81 10.55 5.00 -1.27
CA LEU A 81 9.59 3.93 -0.92
C LEU A 81 8.14 4.38 -1.11
N VAL A 82 7.78 5.52 -0.52
CA VAL A 82 6.42 6.05 -0.64
C VAL A 82 6.09 6.40 -2.10
N TRP A 83 7.03 7.00 -2.82
CA TRP A 83 6.84 7.39 -4.21
C TRP A 83 6.65 6.18 -5.13
N ILE A 84 7.48 5.14 -5.00
CA ILE A 84 7.36 3.90 -5.78
C ILE A 84 5.96 3.30 -5.55
N LEU A 85 5.60 3.06 -4.28
CA LEU A 85 4.33 2.43 -3.94
C LEU A 85 3.11 3.25 -4.35
N SER A 86 3.21 4.58 -4.38
CA SER A 86 2.10 5.49 -4.67
C SER A 86 1.90 5.76 -6.15
N THR A 87 2.97 5.88 -6.93
CA THR A 87 2.90 6.43 -8.30
C THR A 87 2.99 5.38 -9.39
N ARG A 88 3.71 4.27 -9.14
CA ARG A 88 3.92 3.25 -10.16
C ARG A 88 2.63 2.55 -10.52
N ASN A 89 2.53 2.21 -11.81
CA ASN A 89 1.44 1.37 -12.30
C ASN A 89 1.51 -0.01 -11.63
N VAL A 90 0.37 -0.69 -11.55
CA VAL A 90 0.25 -1.95 -10.81
C VAL A 90 1.13 -3.05 -11.43
N PHE A 91 1.26 -3.08 -12.76
CA PHE A 91 2.09 -4.07 -13.46
C PHE A 91 3.58 -3.88 -13.13
N GLN A 92 4.07 -2.64 -13.15
CA GLN A 92 5.44 -2.28 -12.77
C GLN A 92 5.72 -2.62 -11.30
N LEU A 93 4.78 -2.38 -10.40
CA LEU A 93 4.94 -2.73 -8.98
C LEU A 93 4.99 -4.23 -8.77
N ARG A 94 4.15 -5.00 -9.47
CA ARG A 94 4.20 -6.47 -9.43
C ARG A 94 5.55 -6.98 -9.91
N ALA A 95 6.05 -6.47 -11.03
CA ALA A 95 7.38 -6.82 -11.53
C ALA A 95 8.48 -6.44 -10.52
N THR A 96 8.38 -5.28 -9.88
CA THR A 96 9.31 -4.82 -8.85
C THR A 96 9.30 -5.77 -7.63
N PHE A 97 8.13 -6.18 -7.15
CA PHE A 97 8.01 -7.12 -6.03
C PHE A 97 8.51 -8.53 -6.39
N GLU A 98 8.30 -8.97 -7.63
CA GLU A 98 8.86 -10.21 -8.13
C GLU A 98 10.38 -10.17 -8.17
N ARG A 99 10.97 -9.12 -8.75
CA ARG A 99 12.43 -8.93 -8.76
C ARG A 99 13.02 -8.79 -7.36
N TYR A 100 12.31 -8.13 -6.46
CA TYR A 100 12.69 -8.08 -5.06
C TYR A 100 12.78 -9.49 -4.46
N ARG A 101 11.76 -10.33 -4.66
CA ARG A 101 11.75 -11.71 -4.15
C ARG A 101 12.87 -12.55 -4.76
N GLU A 102 13.08 -12.46 -6.07
CA GLU A 102 14.14 -13.20 -6.76
C GLU A 102 15.54 -12.81 -6.29
N THR A 103 15.76 -11.52 -6.04
CA THR A 103 17.08 -10.98 -5.66
C THR A 103 17.39 -11.24 -4.19
N TYR A 104 16.40 -11.13 -3.30
CA TYR A 104 16.61 -11.15 -1.84
C TYR A 104 16.04 -12.39 -1.14
N GLY A 105 15.45 -13.33 -1.87
CA GLY A 105 15.01 -14.65 -1.39
C GLY A 105 13.74 -14.67 -0.53
N ASN A 106 13.27 -13.52 -0.04
CA ASN A 106 12.00 -13.42 0.70
C ASN A 106 11.11 -12.32 0.10
N PRO A 107 9.79 -12.45 0.20
CA PRO A 107 8.89 -11.41 -0.28
C PRO A 107 9.02 -10.13 0.55
N ILE A 108 8.67 -9.00 -0.05
CA ILE A 108 8.89 -7.67 0.54
C ILE A 108 8.08 -7.45 1.83
N ASP A 109 6.87 -7.99 1.92
CA ASP A 109 6.00 -7.89 3.10
C ASP A 109 6.59 -8.56 4.33
N GLU A 110 7.29 -9.69 4.17
CA GLU A 110 7.99 -10.34 5.26
C GLU A 110 9.16 -9.51 5.79
N HIS A 111 9.90 -8.84 4.90
CA HIS A 111 10.97 -7.94 5.34
C HIS A 111 10.42 -6.70 6.05
N ILE A 112 9.33 -6.12 5.55
CA ILE A 112 8.64 -5.02 6.23
C ILE A 112 8.21 -5.46 7.64
N LYS A 113 7.63 -6.66 7.79
CA LYS A 113 7.24 -7.22 9.10
C LYS A 113 8.41 -7.37 10.08
N ARG A 114 9.61 -7.72 9.59
CA ARG A 114 10.80 -7.91 10.43
C ARG A 114 11.48 -6.58 10.81
N CYS A 115 11.36 -5.56 9.97
CA CYS A 115 12.08 -4.30 10.11
C CYS A 115 11.24 -3.15 10.69
N GLY A 116 9.92 -3.21 10.55
CA GLY A 116 8.98 -2.20 11.05
C GLY A 116 8.33 -2.55 12.38
N THR A 117 7.70 -1.56 12.98
CA THR A 117 6.75 -1.74 14.09
C THR A 117 5.59 -0.74 13.95
N GLY A 118 4.43 -1.10 14.48
CA GLY A 118 3.27 -0.20 14.58
C GLY A 118 2.48 -0.02 13.28
N ASN A 119 1.64 1.03 13.24
CA ASN A 119 0.63 1.19 12.19
C ASN A 119 1.20 1.32 10.78
N LEU A 120 2.38 1.95 10.63
CA LEU A 120 2.99 2.13 9.31
C LEU A 120 3.41 0.78 8.69
N GLU A 121 3.99 -0.12 9.50
CA GLU A 121 4.34 -1.48 9.07
C GLU A 121 3.10 -2.23 8.57
N SER A 122 2.04 -2.26 9.39
CA SER A 122 0.78 -2.94 9.06
C SER A 122 0.17 -2.40 7.77
N ILE A 123 0.10 -1.07 7.63
CA ILE A 123 -0.48 -0.43 6.44
C ILE A 123 0.36 -0.72 5.20
N LEU A 124 1.69 -0.65 5.29
CA LEU A 124 2.56 -0.96 4.15
C LEU A 124 2.43 -2.41 3.68
N ARG A 125 2.33 -3.36 4.62
CA ARG A 125 2.08 -4.76 4.26
C ARG A 125 0.74 -4.94 3.55
N ILE A 126 -0.30 -4.28 4.03
CA ILE A 126 -1.61 -4.27 3.37
C ILE A 126 -1.51 -3.68 1.95
N VAL A 127 -0.77 -2.58 1.77
CA VAL A 127 -0.55 -1.96 0.45
C VAL A 127 0.15 -2.93 -0.49
N VAL A 128 1.23 -3.57 -0.05
CA VAL A 128 1.96 -4.58 -0.84
C VAL A 128 1.04 -5.73 -1.24
N TRP A 129 0.24 -6.26 -0.31
CA TRP A 129 -0.69 -7.35 -0.63
C TRP A 129 -1.79 -6.93 -1.59
N CYS A 130 -2.40 -5.76 -1.41
CA CYS A 130 -3.43 -5.27 -2.32
C CYS A 130 -2.94 -5.18 -3.77
N ILE A 131 -1.66 -4.82 -3.95
CA ILE A 131 -1.05 -4.61 -5.28
C ILE A 131 -0.55 -5.93 -5.87
N GLY A 132 0.21 -6.70 -5.08
CA GLY A 132 0.90 -7.90 -5.53
C GLY A 132 0.08 -9.19 -5.49
N SER A 133 -0.87 -9.30 -4.56
CA SER A 133 -1.66 -10.50 -4.33
C SER A 133 -3.00 -10.13 -3.67
N PRO A 134 -3.93 -9.48 -4.40
CA PRO A 134 -5.18 -8.99 -3.83
C PRO A 134 -5.96 -10.11 -3.12
N GLU A 135 -5.87 -11.35 -3.60
CA GLU A 135 -6.43 -12.55 -2.95
C GLU A 135 -5.89 -12.80 -1.53
N LYS A 136 -4.61 -12.50 -1.25
CA LYS A 136 -4.04 -12.59 0.10
C LYS A 136 -4.64 -11.53 1.03
N HIS A 137 -4.87 -10.32 0.52
CA HIS A 137 -5.53 -9.27 1.29
C HIS A 137 -6.98 -9.67 1.66
N PHE A 138 -7.74 -10.21 0.70
CA PHE A 138 -9.11 -10.69 0.98
C PHE A 138 -9.14 -11.85 1.96
N ALA A 139 -8.18 -12.78 1.88
CA ALA A 139 -8.07 -13.87 2.85
C ALA A 139 -7.75 -13.35 4.26
N GLU A 140 -6.80 -12.41 4.41
CA GLU A 140 -6.40 -11.89 5.71
C GLU A 140 -7.49 -11.05 6.38
N VAL A 141 -8.18 -10.18 5.63
CA VAL A 141 -9.32 -9.41 6.14
C VAL A 141 -10.47 -10.33 6.55
N THR A 142 -10.70 -11.41 5.80
CA THR A 142 -11.76 -12.39 6.10
C THR A 142 -11.43 -13.24 7.33
N ILE A 143 -10.17 -13.66 7.48
CA ILE A 143 -9.70 -14.51 8.59
C ILE A 143 -9.61 -13.70 9.89
N HIS A 144 -9.02 -12.50 9.89
CA HIS A 144 -8.97 -11.65 11.08
C HIS A 144 -10.35 -11.12 11.48
N GLY A 145 -11.19 -10.73 10.51
CA GLY A 145 -12.56 -10.28 10.79
C GLY A 145 -13.49 -11.37 11.34
N HIS A 146 -13.24 -12.65 11.02
CA HIS A 146 -13.97 -13.77 11.65
C HIS A 146 -13.45 -14.11 13.05
N ILE A 147 -12.14 -14.02 13.29
CA ILE A 147 -11.57 -14.35 14.60
C ILE A 147 -11.96 -13.31 15.67
N GLU A 148 -12.03 -12.02 15.34
CA GLU A 148 -12.49 -10.99 16.29
C GLU A 148 -13.99 -11.11 16.63
N ARG A 149 -14.83 -11.67 15.74
CA ARG A 149 -16.25 -11.93 16.04
C ARG A 149 -16.49 -13.16 16.91
N ILE A 150 -15.56 -14.12 16.94
CA ILE A 150 -15.67 -15.32 17.79
C ILE A 150 -15.11 -15.06 19.21
N ALA A 151 -14.32 -14.00 19.39
CA ALA A 151 -13.61 -13.70 20.65
C ALA A 151 -14.30 -12.69 21.59
N LEU A 152 -15.49 -12.17 21.27
CA LEU A 152 -16.29 -11.40 22.24
C LEU A 152 -17.27 -12.35 22.97
N PRO A 153 -17.14 -12.54 24.30
CA PRO A 153 -18.17 -13.24 25.06
C PRO A 153 -19.44 -12.39 25.02
N SER A 154 -20.54 -13.00 24.61
CA SER A 154 -21.89 -12.45 24.77
C SER A 154 -22.15 -12.25 26.27
N TYR A 155 -21.91 -11.05 26.79
CA TYR A 155 -22.44 -10.66 28.09
C TYR A 155 -23.88 -10.20 27.89
N GLY A 156 -24.81 -11.12 28.14
CA GLY A 156 -26.18 -10.81 28.54
C GLY A 156 -26.28 -10.72 30.06
#